data_AF-A0AA39JSG6-F1
#
_entry.id   AF-A0AA39JSG6-F1
#
_cell.length_a   1.000
_cell.length_b   1.000
_cell.length_c   1.000
_cell.angle_alpha   90.00
_cell.angle_beta   90.00
_cell.angle_gamma   90.00
#
_symmetry.space_group_name_H-M   'P 1'
#
loop_
_entity.id
_entity.type
_entity.pdbx_description
1 polymer ?
#
loop_
_entity_poly.entity_id
_entity_poly.type
_entity_poly.pdbx_seq_one_letter_code
_entity_poly.pdbx_strand_id
1 'polypeptide(L)'
;MAENGPDPVTTASYPFDGADSTSDLRFVSSDGVTFFVHKVILAYASQFFRDMFTLSQANPDSPIFMTEDSKTIDKILRFCYPVDVPTLDSLTELSHVVIVMVKKFLMDDVAKKARVQLLSYMEQEPLRVFAIAYTLQWTREANNAANATLGSAMFYSYKAPELDSVPGTVLYRLFQVQDQRRRSLKDSTDPETYVSDLQTLLSGDCDRHDVYSRRHPGW
;
A
#
# COMPACT_ATOMS: atom_id res chain seq x y z
N MET A 1 -15.25 39.05 30.15
CA MET A 1 -14.79 37.75 30.65
C MET A 1 -15.57 36.69 29.91
N ALA A 2 -14.93 36.04 28.93
CA ALA A 2 -15.37 34.78 28.37
C ALA A 2 -14.06 34.03 28.11
N GLU A 3 -13.70 33.14 29.02
CA GLU A 3 -12.65 32.15 28.76
C GLU A 3 -13.17 31.27 27.62
N ASN A 4 -12.54 31.38 26.45
CA ASN A 4 -12.60 30.32 25.45
C ASN A 4 -11.85 29.13 26.05
N GLY A 5 -12.57 28.24 26.74
CA GLY A 5 -12.05 26.91 27.04
C GLY A 5 -11.65 26.23 25.73
N PRO A 6 -10.54 25.47 25.69
CA PRO A 6 -10.13 24.78 24.48
C PRO A 6 -11.27 23.85 24.04
N ASP A 7 -11.64 23.90 22.76
CA ASP A 7 -12.61 22.98 22.15
C ASP A 7 -12.31 21.54 22.59
N PRO A 8 -13.33 20.69 22.80
CA PRO A 8 -13.11 19.31 23.22
C PRO A 8 -12.21 18.61 22.20
N VAL A 9 -10.95 18.40 22.58
CA VAL A 9 -9.96 17.71 21.79
C VAL A 9 -10.43 16.27 21.66
N THR A 10 -11.02 15.93 20.52
CA THR A 10 -11.40 14.55 20.24
C THR A 10 -10.11 13.74 20.20
N THR A 11 -10.02 12.73 21.06
CA THR A 11 -8.82 11.92 21.19
C THR A 11 -9.08 10.57 20.53
N ALA A 12 -8.06 10.00 19.90
CA ALA A 12 -8.13 8.69 19.28
C ALA A 12 -8.44 7.59 20.30
N SER A 13 -8.92 6.45 19.80
CA SER A 13 -9.14 5.25 20.64
C SER A 13 -7.82 4.61 21.08
N TYR A 14 -7.88 3.77 22.11
CA TYR A 14 -6.79 2.88 22.50
C TYR A 14 -6.12 2.19 21.29
N PRO A 15 -4.78 2.13 21.23
CA PRO A 15 -3.81 2.53 22.26
C PRO A 15 -3.33 4.00 22.18
N PHE A 16 -3.99 4.87 21.39
CA PHE A 16 -3.52 6.24 21.13
C PHE A 16 -4.31 7.30 21.92
N ASP A 17 -5.03 6.88 22.96
CA ASP A 17 -5.96 7.68 23.77
C ASP A 17 -5.28 8.53 24.85
N GLY A 18 -3.97 8.44 24.97
CA GLY A 18 -3.19 9.16 25.99
C GLY A 18 -3.22 8.50 27.37
N ALA A 19 -3.78 7.29 27.50
CA ALA A 19 -3.72 6.54 28.76
C ALA A 19 -2.29 6.10 29.12
N ASP A 20 -1.42 5.92 28.12
CA ASP A 20 -0.01 5.60 28.33
C ASP A 20 0.81 6.87 28.61
N SER A 21 1.25 7.02 29.86
CA SER A 21 2.08 8.13 30.32
C SER A 21 3.48 8.18 29.69
N THR A 22 3.90 7.14 28.97
CA THR A 22 5.20 7.10 28.29
C THR A 22 5.15 7.69 26.87
N SER A 23 3.97 8.05 26.37
CA SER A 23 3.82 8.76 25.10
C SER A 23 4.54 10.12 25.13
N ASP A 24 5.34 10.40 24.11
CA ASP A 24 6.27 11.54 24.05
C ASP A 24 6.07 12.42 22.80
N LEU A 25 4.97 12.18 22.07
CA LEU A 25 4.58 12.92 20.89
C LEU A 25 3.05 12.94 20.73
N ARG A 26 2.54 14.05 20.20
CA ARG A 26 1.13 14.20 19.81
C ARG A 26 1.04 14.48 18.32
N PHE A 27 0.26 13.67 17.61
CA PHE A 27 -0.23 13.99 16.27
C PHE A 27 -1.63 14.55 16.35
N VAL A 28 -1.94 15.55 15.53
CA VAL A 28 -3.31 16.07 15.36
C VAL A 28 -3.67 15.90 13.89
N SER A 29 -4.68 15.09 13.61
CA SER A 29 -5.17 14.85 12.25
C SER A 29 -5.83 16.10 11.64
N SER A 30 -6.04 16.08 10.33
CA SER A 30 -6.68 17.21 9.62
C SER A 30 -8.14 17.43 10.02
N ASP A 31 -8.81 16.40 10.51
CA ASP A 31 -10.16 16.43 11.11
C ASP A 31 -10.15 16.63 12.64
N GLY A 32 -9.00 17.00 13.22
CA GLY A 32 -8.90 17.49 14.61
C GLY A 32 -8.78 16.42 15.69
N VAL A 33 -8.52 15.16 15.34
CA VAL A 33 -8.33 14.07 16.29
C VAL A 33 -6.89 14.02 16.77
N THR A 34 -6.68 13.97 18.08
CA THR A 34 -5.35 13.87 18.68
C THR A 34 -4.97 12.41 18.94
N PHE A 35 -3.74 12.05 18.57
CA PHE A 35 -3.13 10.75 18.80
C PHE A 35 -1.91 10.92 19.69
N PHE A 36 -1.87 10.18 20.80
CA PHE A 36 -0.71 10.10 21.67
C PHE A 36 0.17 8.93 21.25
N VAL A 37 1.41 9.22 20.87
CA VAL A 37 2.31 8.27 20.19
C VAL A 37 3.75 8.40 20.71
N HIS A 38 4.60 7.47 20.27
CA HIS A 38 5.98 7.31 20.70
C HIS A 38 6.94 7.60 19.53
N LYS A 39 7.82 8.59 19.70
CA LYS A 39 8.86 8.97 18.72
C LYS A 39 9.73 7.78 18.35
N VAL A 40 10.09 6.96 19.34
CA VAL A 40 10.97 5.80 19.12
C VAL A 40 10.34 4.79 18.16
N ILE A 41 9.06 4.46 18.31
CA ILE A 41 8.37 3.51 17.42
C ILE A 41 8.30 4.08 16.00
N LEU A 42 7.95 5.35 15.87
CA LEU A 42 7.86 6.02 14.57
C LEU A 42 9.22 6.15 13.88
N ALA A 43 10.29 6.43 14.63
CA ALA A 43 11.66 6.49 14.11
C ALA A 43 12.20 5.12 13.66
N TYR A 44 11.76 4.02 14.28
CA TYR A 44 12.04 2.67 13.78
C TYR A 44 11.20 2.32 12.55
N ALA A 45 9.96 2.78 12.50
CA ALA A 45 9.05 2.52 11.39
C ALA A 45 9.40 3.33 10.13
N SER A 46 10.03 4.50 10.27
CA SER A 46 10.19 5.49 9.20
C SER A 46 11.46 6.30 9.34
N GLN A 47 12.24 6.36 8.26
CA GLN A 47 13.38 7.27 8.17
C GLN A 47 12.93 8.74 8.14
N PHE A 48 11.79 9.04 7.51
CA PHE A 48 11.21 10.39 7.48
C PHE A 48 10.97 10.92 8.90
N PHE A 49 10.31 10.13 9.76
CA PHE A 49 10.05 10.56 11.14
C PHE A 49 11.33 10.64 11.96
N ARG A 50 12.28 9.70 11.78
CA ARG A 50 13.60 9.77 12.41
C ARG A 50 14.30 11.10 12.11
N ASP A 51 14.36 11.49 10.84
CA ASP A 51 15.02 12.73 10.42
C ASP A 51 14.23 13.97 10.89
N MET A 52 12.91 13.93 10.83
CA MET A 52 12.06 15.01 11.33
C MET A 52 12.30 15.27 12.82
N PHE A 53 12.43 14.22 13.64
CA PHE A 53 12.66 14.37 15.09
C PHE A 53 14.09 14.82 15.43
N THR A 54 15.10 14.48 14.63
CA THR A 54 16.49 14.92 14.87
C THR A 54 16.72 16.36 14.42
N LEU A 55 16.04 16.80 13.36
CA LEU A 55 16.18 18.15 12.81
C LEU A 55 15.28 19.18 13.52
N SER A 56 14.15 18.76 14.09
CA SER A 56 13.22 19.66 14.74
C SER A 56 13.76 20.16 16.08
N GLN A 57 13.98 21.47 16.17
CA GLN A 57 14.21 22.18 17.44
C GLN A 57 12.90 22.58 18.13
N ALA A 58 11.74 22.12 17.63
CA ALA A 58 10.46 22.49 18.18
C ALA A 58 10.33 22.04 19.64
N ASN A 59 9.55 22.80 20.42
CA ASN A 59 9.25 22.45 21.81
C ASN A 59 8.80 20.98 21.88
N PRO A 60 9.39 20.18 22.79
CA PRO A 60 9.08 18.75 22.93
C PRO A 60 7.58 18.46 23.08
N ASP A 61 6.83 19.42 23.61
CA ASP A 61 5.42 19.31 23.96
C ASP A 61 4.46 19.79 22.84
N SER A 62 4.97 20.39 21.76
CA SER A 62 4.11 20.89 20.69
C SER A 62 3.54 19.75 19.83
N PRO A 63 2.22 19.74 19.55
CA PRO A 63 1.64 18.76 18.65
C PRO A 63 2.12 18.97 17.21
N ILE A 64 2.23 17.87 16.45
CA ILE A 64 2.50 17.88 15.01
C ILE A 64 1.17 17.72 14.28
N PHE A 65 0.82 18.73 13.49
CA PHE A 65 -0.38 18.71 12.66
C PHE A 65 -0.13 17.93 11.37
N MET A 66 -1.01 16.97 11.12
CA MET A 66 -0.96 16.05 9.99
C MET A 66 -1.97 16.50 8.93
N THR A 67 -1.69 16.21 7.66
CA THR A 67 -2.64 16.51 6.58
C THR A 67 -3.65 15.38 6.38
N GLU A 68 -3.31 14.18 6.86
CA GLU A 68 -4.16 12.99 6.81
C GLU A 68 -5.28 13.08 7.84
N ASP A 69 -6.43 12.50 7.50
CA ASP A 69 -7.55 12.34 8.43
C ASP A 69 -7.24 11.29 9.51
N SER A 70 -8.07 11.30 10.55
CA SER A 70 -7.95 10.41 11.69
C SER A 70 -8.02 8.92 11.32
N LYS A 71 -8.85 8.53 10.34
CA LYS A 71 -8.98 7.13 9.90
C LYS A 71 -7.66 6.65 9.31
N THR A 72 -7.07 7.44 8.42
CA THR A 72 -5.80 7.11 7.75
C THR A 72 -4.66 7.03 8.76
N ILE A 73 -4.56 8.00 9.67
CA ILE A 73 -3.51 8.01 10.71
C ILE A 73 -3.66 6.82 11.66
N ASP A 74 -4.87 6.49 12.13
CA ASP A 74 -5.11 5.34 13.00
C ASP A 74 -4.63 4.04 12.35
N LYS A 75 -4.98 3.79 11.09
CA LYS A 75 -4.54 2.58 10.37
C LYS A 75 -3.02 2.52 10.25
N ILE A 76 -2.37 3.61 9.85
CA ILE A 76 -0.90 3.66 9.72
C ILE A 76 -0.22 3.40 11.06
N LEU A 77 -0.70 4.04 12.13
CA LEU A 77 -0.15 3.83 13.47
C LEU A 77 -0.34 2.38 13.92
N ARG A 78 -1.50 1.76 13.70
CA ARG A 78 -1.71 0.34 14.04
C ARG A 78 -0.78 -0.61 13.28
N PHE A 79 -0.38 -0.30 12.05
CA PHE A 79 0.68 -1.06 11.38
C PHE A 79 2.06 -0.91 12.03
N CYS A 80 2.34 0.22 12.69
CA CYS A 80 3.61 0.50 13.36
C CYS A 80 3.71 -0.14 14.75
N TYR A 81 2.59 -0.23 15.46
CA TYR A 81 2.55 -0.66 16.87
C TYR A 81 2.37 -2.18 17.00
N PRO A 82 2.76 -2.76 18.16
CA PRO A 82 2.55 -4.18 18.45
C PRO A 82 1.09 -4.46 18.85
N VAL A 83 0.17 -4.15 17.94
CA VAL A 83 -1.27 -4.42 18.06
C VAL A 83 -1.73 -5.24 16.85
N ASP A 84 -2.99 -5.64 16.85
CA ASP A 84 -3.57 -6.33 15.72
C ASP A 84 -3.44 -5.49 14.45
N VAL A 85 -3.07 -6.16 13.35
CA VAL A 85 -3.00 -5.54 12.03
C VAL A 85 -4.39 -4.99 11.69
N PRO A 86 -4.51 -3.70 11.35
CA PRO A 86 -5.81 -3.11 11.17
C PRO A 86 -6.52 -3.72 9.96
N THR A 87 -7.84 -3.90 10.06
CA THR A 87 -8.66 -4.25 8.90
C THR A 87 -8.78 -3.04 7.97
N LEU A 88 -8.76 -3.27 6.66
CA LEU A 88 -9.02 -2.25 5.65
C LEU A 88 -10.28 -2.68 4.90
N ASP A 89 -11.29 -1.81 4.91
CA ASP A 89 -12.67 -2.14 4.54
C ASP A 89 -12.85 -2.27 3.02
N SER A 90 -11.88 -1.77 2.25
CA SER A 90 -11.88 -1.83 0.79
C SER A 90 -10.47 -1.76 0.22
N LEU A 91 -10.32 -2.21 -1.03
CA LEU A 91 -9.08 -2.07 -1.78
C LEU A 91 -8.70 -0.59 -2.00
N THR A 92 -9.68 0.30 -2.12
CA THR A 92 -9.45 1.75 -2.23
C THR A 92 -8.81 2.32 -0.97
N GLU A 93 -9.35 1.96 0.20
CA GLU A 93 -8.76 2.36 1.48
C GLU A 93 -7.37 1.77 1.66
N LEU A 94 -7.20 0.49 1.34
CA LEU A 94 -5.90 -0.17 1.40
C LEU A 94 -4.88 0.56 0.54
N SER A 95 -5.21 0.81 -0.73
CA SER A 95 -4.39 1.55 -1.69
C SER A 95 -3.97 2.92 -1.12
N HIS A 96 -4.94 3.69 -0.62
CA HIS A 96 -4.68 5.00 -0.03
C HIS A 96 -3.68 4.91 1.14
N VAL A 97 -3.95 4.05 2.12
CA VAL A 97 -3.14 3.90 3.33
C VAL A 97 -1.71 3.46 3.00
N VAL A 98 -1.53 2.46 2.13
CA VAL A 98 -0.19 1.98 1.76
C VAL A 98 0.60 2.98 0.92
N ILE A 99 -0.07 3.74 0.05
CA ILE A 99 0.57 4.79 -0.74
C ILE A 99 1.04 5.92 0.18
N VAL A 100 0.23 6.35 1.15
CA VAL A 100 0.65 7.35 2.15
C VAL A 100 1.85 6.86 2.95
N MET A 101 1.81 5.61 3.45
CA MET A 101 2.95 5.01 4.17
C MET A 101 4.24 5.08 3.35
N VAL A 102 4.22 4.61 2.10
CA VAL A 102 5.44 4.50 1.28
C VAL A 102 5.88 5.85 0.72
N LYS A 103 4.97 6.60 0.10
CA LYS A 103 5.33 7.82 -0.66
C LYS A 103 5.49 9.05 0.21
N LYS A 104 4.78 9.14 1.34
CA LYS A 104 4.83 10.30 2.23
C LYS A 104 5.69 10.04 3.46
N PHE A 105 5.47 8.92 4.13
CA PHE A 105 6.15 8.62 5.40
C PHE A 105 7.36 7.70 5.26
N LEU A 106 7.73 7.28 4.04
CA LEU A 106 8.89 6.40 3.79
C LEU A 106 8.88 5.14 4.70
N MET A 107 7.70 4.51 4.80
CA MET A 107 7.41 3.35 5.64
C MET A 107 7.32 2.06 4.81
N ASP A 108 8.28 1.84 3.90
CA ASP A 108 8.30 0.71 2.96
C ASP A 108 8.17 -0.65 3.65
N ASP A 109 8.91 -0.86 4.75
CA ASP A 109 8.88 -2.13 5.48
C ASP A 109 7.58 -2.36 6.25
N VAL A 110 7.02 -1.29 6.82
CA VAL A 110 5.72 -1.35 7.52
C VAL A 110 4.61 -1.68 6.52
N ALA A 111 4.62 -1.05 5.34
CA ALA A 111 3.62 -1.28 4.30
C ALA A 111 3.59 -2.73 3.81
N LYS A 112 4.72 -3.46 3.86
CA LYS A 112 4.76 -4.89 3.48
C LYS A 112 3.81 -5.77 4.32
N LYS A 113 3.46 -5.35 5.54
CA LYS A 113 2.47 -6.05 6.39
C LYS A 113 1.08 -6.11 5.74
N ALA A 114 0.74 -5.14 4.88
CA ALA A 114 -0.54 -5.10 4.17
C ALA A 114 -0.60 -6.06 2.97
N ARG A 115 0.49 -6.73 2.59
CA ARG A 115 0.53 -7.62 1.41
C ARG A 115 -0.49 -8.74 1.50
N VAL A 116 -0.70 -9.34 2.68
CA VAL A 116 -1.69 -10.42 2.84
C VAL A 116 -3.09 -9.93 2.52
N GLN A 117 -3.47 -8.74 3.00
CA GLN A 117 -4.76 -8.13 2.70
C GLN A 117 -4.85 -7.71 1.23
N LEU A 118 -3.76 -7.24 0.61
CA LEU A 118 -3.76 -6.91 -0.82
C LEU A 118 -4.05 -8.17 -1.66
N LEU A 119 -3.43 -9.30 -1.32
CA LEU A 119 -3.58 -10.56 -2.03
C LEU A 119 -4.99 -11.15 -1.90
N SER A 120 -5.76 -10.82 -0.86
CA SER A 120 -7.14 -11.31 -0.73
C SER A 120 -8.11 -10.73 -1.78
N TYR A 121 -7.71 -9.67 -2.49
CA TYR A 121 -8.48 -9.08 -3.60
C TYR A 121 -8.07 -9.63 -4.97
N MET A 122 -7.13 -10.59 -5.03
CA MET A 122 -6.55 -11.05 -6.29
C MET A 122 -7.56 -11.73 -7.23
N GLU A 123 -8.56 -12.41 -6.68
CA GLU A 123 -9.58 -13.08 -7.49
C GLU A 123 -10.61 -12.11 -8.06
N GLN A 124 -11.02 -11.12 -7.27
CA GLN A 124 -12.08 -10.19 -7.63
C GLN A 124 -11.56 -9.01 -8.46
N GLU A 125 -10.40 -8.46 -8.09
CA GLU A 125 -9.88 -7.21 -8.63
C GLU A 125 -8.38 -7.28 -9.03
N PRO A 126 -7.94 -8.31 -9.79
CA PRO A 126 -6.52 -8.55 -10.07
C PRO A 126 -5.81 -7.37 -10.74
N LEU A 127 -6.51 -6.59 -11.58
CA LEU A 127 -5.91 -5.46 -12.27
C LEU A 127 -5.62 -4.29 -11.30
N ARG A 128 -6.49 -4.06 -10.31
CA ARG A 128 -6.24 -3.06 -9.25
C ARG A 128 -5.11 -3.52 -8.35
N VAL A 129 -5.09 -4.80 -7.98
CA VAL A 129 -4.00 -5.40 -7.21
C VAL A 129 -2.66 -5.25 -7.94
N PHE A 130 -2.64 -5.51 -9.25
CA PHE A 130 -1.47 -5.28 -10.10
C PHE A 130 -1.01 -3.82 -10.03
N ALA A 131 -1.93 -2.87 -10.22
CA ALA A 131 -1.60 -1.44 -10.24
C ALA A 131 -0.97 -0.97 -8.91
N ILE A 132 -1.54 -1.41 -7.78
CA ILE A 132 -1.05 -1.11 -6.44
C ILE A 132 0.33 -1.74 -6.25
N ALA A 133 0.46 -3.05 -6.47
CA ALA A 133 1.72 -3.76 -6.28
C ALA A 133 2.84 -3.22 -7.17
N TYR A 134 2.54 -2.85 -8.43
CA TYR A 134 3.49 -2.21 -9.34
C TYR A 134 3.95 -0.85 -8.80
N THR A 135 3.02 0.01 -8.38
CA THR A 135 3.31 1.35 -7.85
C THR A 135 4.18 1.31 -6.58
N LEU A 136 4.01 0.28 -5.77
CA LEU A 136 4.77 0.02 -4.55
C LEU A 136 6.02 -0.84 -4.77
N GLN A 137 6.32 -1.23 -6.01
CA GLN A 137 7.45 -2.10 -6.36
C GLN A 137 7.44 -3.46 -5.64
N TRP A 138 6.24 -4.00 -5.38
CA TRP A 138 6.04 -5.34 -4.86
C TRP A 138 6.01 -6.34 -6.02
N THR A 139 7.19 -6.57 -6.61
CA THR A 139 7.35 -7.28 -7.90
C THR A 139 6.67 -8.65 -7.93
N ARG A 140 6.80 -9.44 -6.85
CA ARG A 140 6.19 -10.77 -6.78
C ARG A 140 4.66 -10.67 -6.81
N GLU A 141 4.10 -9.79 -6.00
CA GLU A 141 2.66 -9.57 -5.90
C GLU A 141 2.12 -8.98 -7.23
N ALA A 142 2.86 -8.08 -7.87
CA ALA A 142 2.52 -7.54 -9.18
C ALA A 142 2.52 -8.63 -10.28
N ASN A 143 3.53 -9.48 -10.31
CA ASN A 143 3.58 -10.58 -11.29
C ASN A 143 2.44 -11.58 -11.10
N ASN A 144 2.13 -11.95 -9.85
CA ASN A 144 1.01 -12.82 -9.55
C ASN A 144 -0.32 -12.21 -10.00
N ALA A 145 -0.53 -10.92 -9.72
CA ALA A 145 -1.73 -10.20 -10.13
C ALA A 145 -1.84 -10.02 -11.66
N ALA A 146 -0.73 -9.78 -12.34
CA ALA A 146 -0.66 -9.72 -13.80
C ALA A 146 -1.10 -11.06 -14.43
N ASN A 147 -0.65 -12.18 -13.85
CA ASN A 147 -1.07 -13.51 -14.30
C ASN A 147 -2.56 -13.76 -14.00
N ALA A 148 -3.06 -13.42 -12.82
CA ALA A 148 -4.48 -13.54 -12.49
C ALA A 148 -5.38 -12.71 -13.42
N THR A 149 -4.89 -11.57 -13.89
CA THR A 149 -5.59 -10.73 -14.88
C THR A 149 -5.78 -11.45 -16.23
N LEU A 150 -4.91 -12.40 -16.59
CA LEU A 150 -5.02 -13.18 -17.84
C LEU A 150 -6.25 -14.09 -17.88
N GLY A 151 -6.59 -14.69 -16.74
CA GLY A 151 -7.72 -15.62 -16.62
C GLY A 151 -9.07 -14.92 -16.56
N SER A 152 -9.08 -13.60 -16.35
CA SER A 152 -10.29 -12.84 -16.10
C SER A 152 -10.69 -12.03 -17.34
N ALA A 153 -11.84 -12.34 -17.94
CA ALA A 153 -12.45 -11.53 -18.99
C ALA A 153 -12.98 -10.16 -18.47
N MET A 154 -12.70 -9.81 -17.21
CA MET A 154 -13.41 -8.78 -16.45
C MET A 154 -12.80 -7.37 -16.49
N PHE A 155 -12.12 -6.99 -17.58
CA PHE A 155 -11.49 -5.65 -17.72
C PHE A 155 -12.44 -4.46 -17.50
N TYR A 156 -13.76 -4.68 -17.57
CA TYR A 156 -14.77 -3.62 -17.52
C TYR A 156 -15.77 -3.76 -16.37
N SER A 157 -15.54 -4.69 -15.44
CA SER A 157 -16.51 -4.96 -14.35
C SER A 157 -16.40 -3.97 -13.17
N TYR A 158 -15.27 -3.29 -13.04
CA TYR A 158 -15.01 -2.31 -11.97
C TYR A 158 -14.18 -1.14 -12.48
N LYS A 159 -14.23 -0.02 -11.76
CA LYS A 159 -13.31 1.10 -11.96
C LYS A 159 -11.99 0.82 -11.24
N ALA A 160 -10.88 1.13 -11.89
CA ALA A 160 -9.53 0.93 -11.36
C ALA A 160 -8.76 2.26 -11.35
N PRO A 161 -9.07 3.18 -10.41
CA PRO A 161 -8.40 4.48 -10.32
C PRO A 161 -6.90 4.36 -10.07
N GLU A 162 -6.44 3.25 -9.49
CA GLU A 162 -5.01 3.00 -9.24
C GLU A 162 -4.18 2.91 -10.53
N LEU A 163 -4.81 2.66 -11.67
CA LEU A 163 -4.15 2.65 -12.98
C LEU A 163 -3.63 4.02 -13.40
N ASP A 164 -4.16 5.12 -12.86
CA ASP A 164 -3.68 6.47 -13.15
C ASP A 164 -2.22 6.67 -12.73
N SER A 165 -1.75 5.86 -11.76
CA SER A 165 -0.35 5.86 -11.30
C SER A 165 0.55 4.92 -12.10
N VAL A 166 -0.01 4.12 -13.02
CA VAL A 166 0.73 3.14 -13.81
C VAL A 166 1.01 3.72 -15.21
N PRO A 167 2.27 3.75 -15.66
CA PRO A 167 2.58 4.22 -17.01
C PRO A 167 1.82 3.44 -18.07
N GLY A 168 1.25 4.12 -19.07
CA GLY A 168 0.53 3.46 -20.16
C GLY A 168 1.39 2.44 -20.93
N THR A 169 2.71 2.61 -20.95
CA THR A 169 3.66 1.64 -21.52
C THR A 169 3.70 0.31 -20.77
N VAL A 170 3.49 0.34 -19.46
CA VAL A 170 3.40 -0.87 -18.62
C VAL A 170 2.11 -1.60 -18.89
N LEU A 171 0.99 -0.87 -19.00
CA LEU A 171 -0.31 -1.44 -19.36
C LEU A 171 -0.29 -2.02 -20.78
N TYR A 172 0.31 -1.30 -21.73
CA TYR A 172 0.52 -1.79 -23.09
C TYR A 172 1.28 -3.12 -23.09
N ARG A 173 2.38 -3.23 -22.32
CA ARG A 173 3.14 -4.49 -22.21
C ARG A 173 2.34 -5.59 -21.56
N LEU A 174 1.62 -5.29 -20.47
CA LEU A 174 0.71 -6.23 -19.83
C LEU A 174 -0.24 -6.79 -20.89
N PHE A 175 -1.06 -5.95 -21.52
CA PHE A 175 -2.05 -6.36 -22.52
C PHE A 175 -1.44 -7.06 -23.74
N GLN A 176 -0.25 -6.65 -24.20
CA GLN A 176 0.45 -7.33 -25.29
C GLN A 176 0.79 -8.76 -24.91
N VAL A 177 1.32 -8.98 -23.70
CA VAL A 177 1.60 -10.31 -23.17
C VAL A 177 0.30 -11.10 -23.02
N GLN A 178 -0.78 -10.47 -22.56
CA GLN A 178 -2.07 -11.14 -22.43
C GLN A 178 -2.63 -11.62 -23.78
N ASP A 179 -2.58 -10.77 -24.80
CA ASP A 179 -3.08 -11.11 -26.13
C ASP A 179 -2.24 -12.21 -26.80
N GLN A 180 -0.91 -12.17 -26.65
CA GLN A 180 -0.01 -13.23 -27.12
C GLN A 180 -0.38 -14.57 -26.47
N ARG A 181 -0.49 -14.59 -25.15
CA ARG A 181 -0.82 -15.80 -24.37
C ARG A 181 -2.21 -16.36 -24.72
N ARG A 182 -3.21 -15.49 -24.89
CA ARG A 182 -4.55 -15.89 -25.31
C ARG A 182 -4.58 -16.47 -26.72
N ARG A 183 -3.72 -16.00 -27.64
CA ARG A 183 -3.58 -16.59 -28.98
C ARG A 183 -2.93 -17.97 -28.90
N SER A 184 -1.82 -18.12 -28.19
CA SER A 184 -1.15 -19.41 -27.99
C SER A 184 -2.09 -20.47 -27.42
N LEU A 185 -2.94 -20.12 -26.46
CA LEU A 185 -3.96 -21.03 -25.92
C LEU A 185 -5.03 -21.45 -26.94
N LYS A 186 -5.41 -20.56 -27.87
CA LYS A 186 -6.40 -20.89 -28.91
C LYS A 186 -5.83 -21.77 -30.02
N ASP A 187 -4.53 -21.64 -30.28
CA ASP A 187 -3.84 -22.40 -31.33
C ASP A 187 -3.34 -23.77 -30.84
N SER A 188 -3.37 -24.01 -29.52
CA SER A 188 -3.04 -25.30 -28.91
C SER A 188 -4.14 -26.33 -29.22
N THR A 189 -3.85 -27.22 -30.16
CA THR A 189 -4.77 -28.28 -30.66
C THR A 189 -4.56 -29.63 -29.97
N ASP A 190 -3.57 -29.73 -29.09
CA ASP A 190 -3.22 -30.94 -28.33
C ASP A 190 -3.56 -30.76 -26.83
N PRO A 191 -4.37 -31.65 -26.22
CA PRO A 191 -4.78 -31.53 -24.82
C PRO A 191 -3.64 -31.53 -23.79
N GLU A 192 -2.54 -32.27 -24.02
CA GLU A 192 -1.39 -32.29 -23.09
C GLU A 192 -0.59 -30.99 -23.18
N THR A 193 -0.36 -30.51 -24.41
CA THR A 193 0.26 -29.20 -24.65
C THR A 193 -0.59 -28.07 -24.07
N TYR A 194 -1.92 -28.15 -24.17
CA TYR A 194 -2.85 -27.17 -23.60
C TYR A 194 -2.75 -27.08 -22.06
N VAL A 195 -2.67 -28.22 -21.37
CA VAL A 195 -2.53 -28.26 -19.90
C VAL A 195 -1.15 -27.73 -19.46
N SER A 196 -0.09 -28.08 -20.19
CA SER A 196 1.27 -27.56 -19.96
C SER A 196 1.36 -26.05 -20.18
N ASP A 197 0.76 -25.55 -21.26
CA ASP A 197 0.70 -24.13 -21.57
C ASP A 197 -0.12 -23.38 -20.51
N LEU A 198 -1.27 -23.93 -20.09
CA LEU A 198 -2.06 -23.40 -18.96
C LEU A 198 -1.25 -23.35 -17.65
N GLN A 199 -0.51 -24.40 -17.32
CA GLN A 199 0.32 -24.43 -16.12
C GLN A 199 1.44 -23.39 -16.18
N THR A 200 2.12 -23.25 -17.32
CA THR A 200 3.17 -22.23 -17.54
C THR A 200 2.59 -20.81 -17.47
N LEU A 201 1.36 -20.62 -17.95
CA LEU A 201 0.65 -19.34 -17.90
C LEU A 201 0.23 -18.94 -16.48
N LEU A 202 -0.20 -19.92 -15.68
CA LEU A 202 -0.66 -19.73 -14.32
C LEU A 202 0.50 -19.67 -13.31
N SER A 203 1.61 -20.38 -13.56
CA SER A 203 2.80 -20.36 -12.70
C SER A 203 3.59 -19.06 -12.82
N GLY A 204 3.43 -18.33 -13.93
CA GLY A 204 4.17 -17.10 -14.16
C GLY A 204 5.62 -17.32 -14.57
N ASP A 205 6.02 -18.55 -14.88
CA ASP A 205 7.36 -18.93 -15.36
C ASP A 205 7.56 -18.48 -16.82
N CYS A 206 7.45 -17.18 -17.05
CA CYS A 206 7.88 -16.57 -18.29
C CYS A 206 9.01 -15.60 -17.96
N ASP A 207 10.21 -15.93 -18.47
CA ASP A 207 11.46 -15.15 -18.36
C ASP A 207 11.38 -13.69 -18.87
N ARG A 208 10.18 -13.22 -19.26
CA ARG A 208 9.90 -11.91 -19.82
C ARG A 208 9.11 -10.98 -18.90
N HIS A 209 8.75 -11.42 -17.70
CA HIS A 209 8.12 -10.56 -16.68
C HIS A 209 9.13 -9.79 -15.84
N ASP A 210 10.15 -9.22 -16.48
CA ASP A 210 11.02 -8.23 -15.87
C ASP A 210 10.23 -6.92 -15.74
N VAL A 211 9.43 -6.85 -14.68
CA VAL A 211 9.01 -5.59 -14.09
C VAL A 211 10.25 -4.98 -13.42
N TYR A 212 11.09 -4.36 -14.27
CA TYR A 212 12.25 -3.55 -13.91
C TYR A 212 13.44 -4.26 -13.22
N SER A 213 14.33 -4.84 -14.03
CA SER A 213 15.77 -4.92 -13.69
C SER A 213 16.44 -3.55 -13.92
N ARG A 214 16.30 -2.60 -13.00
CA ARG A 214 17.16 -1.41 -12.98
C ARG A 214 18.52 -1.81 -12.43
N ARG A 215 19.45 -2.22 -13.30
CA ARG A 215 20.88 -2.08 -13.00
C ARG A 215 21.15 -0.59 -12.86
N HIS A 216 21.40 -0.13 -11.64
CA HIS A 216 22.09 1.15 -11.43
C HIS A 216 23.47 1.05 -12.11
N PRO A 217 23.83 1.94 -13.05
CA PRO A 217 25.25 2.20 -13.28
C PRO A 217 25.77 2.89 -12.03
N GLY A 218 26.85 2.35 -11.47
CA GLY A 218 27.44 2.86 -10.24
C GLY A 218 28.01 4.26 -10.35
N TRP A 219 28.31 4.76 -9.15
CA TRP A 219 29.04 5.99 -8.80
C TRP A 219 28.22 7.28 -8.85
#